data_AF-A0A917KB39-F1
#
_entry.id   AF-A0A917KB39-F1
#
_cell.length_a   1.000
_cell.length_b   1.000
_cell.length_c   1.000
_cell.angle_alpha   90.00
_cell.angle_beta   90.00
_cell.angle_gamma   90.00
#
_symmetry.space_group_name_H-M   'P 1'
#
loop_
_entity.id
_entity.type
_entity.pdbx_description
1 polymer ?
#
loop_
_entity_poly.entity_id
_entity_poly.type
_entity_poly.pdbx_seq_one_letter_code
_entity_poly.pdbx_strand_id
1 'polypeptide(L)'
;MDDAEPLTRVMALHALVYCERLFYLEEVEEIRIADQSVYDGRRLHEQLPEYVELTSYTLESERLGIKGKVDVVRTIDGRWVPFEYKKGRARLSRDGRVQAWPSDEIQICAYALLLEEHFERPITEGRVYYAADHRTAVVLVDEELRARFAETVRRAAELRRSTQRPPVTSNTNLCTNCSLAPVCLPEEERLLLEVSAEPAQRFFPADREGSDLHVTSPGATVRRSGGTVIVEERGGERKEFPIHEIVSISLHGHVQVTTQTIHACASEGIPIHFFTTGGRYVGSIGNLAGGVQRRLRQYAGLTDPAMVLYLAKRLVTAKVESQLRYVLRLTREKQRETVESEIEVMREAVKHVHRASSLDELRGWEGLAGRAYFTCLGTLTRDDGQLALDGRNRRPPRDPANALLSFWYALLYRDCVRAILVVGLDPSIGFYHQPRSSAYPLALDLMEMFRVTLCDMILVGSLHRRQWSVGDDFVQAGKQCWLSPEGRKKAIELYERRKQDKWKHPVIGYSLSYDRAIELEVRLLEKEWSGAPGLFARNRIR
;
A
#
# COMPACT_ATOMS: atom_id res chain seq x y z
N MET A 1 -25.32 1.19 -24.00
CA MET A 1 -24.62 1.64 -22.78
C MET A 1 -24.74 3.14 -22.82
N ASP A 2 -25.54 3.72 -21.95
CA ASP A 2 -25.72 5.18 -21.90
C ASP A 2 -24.40 5.86 -21.55
N ASP A 3 -24.01 6.82 -22.38
CA ASP A 3 -22.83 7.69 -22.23
C ASP A 3 -22.99 8.75 -21.11
N ALA A 4 -23.98 8.58 -20.23
CA ALA A 4 -24.24 9.53 -19.14
C ALA A 4 -23.18 9.40 -18.03
N GLU A 5 -22.59 10.53 -17.63
CA GLU A 5 -21.68 10.56 -16.48
C GLU A 5 -22.39 10.01 -15.22
N PRO A 6 -21.75 9.11 -14.44
CA PRO A 6 -22.39 8.51 -13.29
C PRO A 6 -22.72 9.55 -12.21
N LEU A 7 -23.94 9.50 -11.67
CA LEU A 7 -24.40 10.45 -10.65
C LEU A 7 -23.47 10.50 -9.42
N THR A 8 -23.23 11.71 -8.93
CA THR A 8 -22.38 11.94 -7.76
C THR A 8 -23.12 11.58 -6.48
N ARG A 9 -22.51 10.73 -5.63
CA ARG A 9 -23.12 10.42 -4.34
C ARG A 9 -23.10 11.64 -3.44
N VAL A 10 -24.17 11.91 -2.69
CA VAL A 10 -24.20 13.03 -1.73
C VAL A 10 -23.03 12.95 -0.73
N MET A 11 -22.70 11.74 -0.26
CA MET A 11 -21.54 11.51 0.62
C MET A 11 -20.20 11.90 -0.02
N ALA A 12 -20.09 11.84 -1.35
CA ALA A 12 -18.91 12.31 -2.04
C ALA A 12 -18.80 13.85 -2.00
N LEU A 13 -19.92 14.57 -2.17
CA LEU A 13 -19.93 16.03 -2.03
C LEU A 13 -19.55 16.46 -0.60
N HIS A 14 -20.01 15.70 0.40
CA HIS A 14 -19.55 15.88 1.79
C HIS A 14 -18.03 15.76 1.91
N ALA A 15 -17.46 14.67 1.36
CA ALA A 15 -16.02 14.45 1.34
C ALA A 15 -15.25 15.56 0.59
N LEU A 16 -15.81 16.10 -0.50
CA LEU A 16 -15.21 17.19 -1.28
C LEU A 16 -15.07 18.46 -0.46
N VAL A 17 -16.15 18.87 0.21
CA VAL A 17 -16.15 20.06 1.06
C VAL A 17 -15.27 19.86 2.29
N TYR A 18 -15.19 18.64 2.81
CA TYR A 18 -14.26 18.29 3.87
C TYR A 18 -12.80 18.42 3.39
N CYS A 19 -12.44 17.80 2.27
CA CYS A 19 -11.12 17.85 1.67
C CYS A 19 -11.17 17.38 0.20
N GLU A 20 -10.76 18.23 -0.75
CA GLU A 20 -10.74 17.84 -2.18
C GLU A 20 -9.92 16.58 -2.44
N ARG A 21 -8.81 16.41 -1.72
CA ARG A 21 -7.96 15.22 -1.87
C ARG A 21 -8.64 13.96 -1.31
N LEU A 22 -9.45 14.07 -0.26
CA LEU A 22 -10.25 12.95 0.24
C LEU A 22 -11.26 12.50 -0.82
N PHE A 23 -12.02 13.45 -1.38
CA PHE A 23 -12.94 13.18 -2.49
C PHE A 23 -12.23 12.51 -3.67
N TYR A 24 -11.07 13.02 -4.06
CA TYR A 24 -10.33 12.48 -5.20
C TYR A 24 -9.89 11.03 -4.94
N LEU A 25 -9.35 10.72 -3.74
CA LEU A 25 -8.95 9.37 -3.40
C LEU A 25 -10.14 8.40 -3.34
N GLU A 26 -11.29 8.82 -2.83
CA GLU A 26 -12.48 7.97 -2.67
C GLU A 26 -13.27 7.77 -3.97
N GLU A 27 -13.47 8.84 -4.75
CA GLU A 27 -14.37 8.83 -5.91
C GLU A 27 -13.65 8.68 -7.24
N VAL A 28 -12.43 9.22 -7.35
CA VAL A 28 -11.70 9.25 -8.62
C VAL A 28 -10.70 8.10 -8.67
N GLU A 29 -10.07 7.77 -7.54
CA GLU A 29 -9.14 6.63 -7.43
C GLU A 29 -9.77 5.38 -6.82
N GLU A 30 -11.03 5.48 -6.38
CA GLU A 30 -11.84 4.41 -5.80
C GLU A 30 -11.18 3.69 -4.62
N ILE A 31 -10.39 4.42 -3.82
CA ILE A 31 -9.72 3.87 -2.66
C ILE A 31 -10.71 3.78 -1.51
N ARG A 32 -10.94 2.57 -1.03
CA ARG A 32 -11.73 2.29 0.16
C ARG A 32 -10.84 1.61 1.19
N ILE A 33 -10.80 2.15 2.40
CA ILE A 33 -10.30 1.44 3.58
C ILE A 33 -11.52 0.92 4.32
N ALA A 34 -11.49 -0.35 4.75
CA ALA A 34 -12.52 -0.88 5.62
C ALA A 34 -12.51 -0.07 6.92
N ASP A 35 -13.54 0.75 7.13
CA ASP A 35 -13.68 1.56 8.33
C ASP A 35 -14.77 0.97 9.22
N GLN A 36 -14.41 0.63 10.46
CA GLN A 36 -15.34 0.21 11.52
C GLN A 36 -16.47 1.25 11.71
N SER A 37 -16.21 2.53 11.40
CA SER A 37 -17.15 3.63 11.57
C SER A 37 -18.46 3.47 10.80
N VAL A 38 -18.43 2.75 9.67
CA VAL A 38 -19.60 2.46 8.82
C VAL A 38 -20.55 1.48 9.51
N TYR A 39 -20.01 0.48 10.22
CA TYR A 39 -20.82 -0.47 11.01
C TYR A 39 -21.48 0.21 12.22
N ASP A 40 -20.75 1.08 12.91
CA ASP A 40 -21.25 1.79 14.08
C ASP A 40 -22.24 2.92 13.74
N GLY A 41 -22.18 3.49 12.52
CA GLY A 41 -23.18 4.46 12.04
C GLY A 41 -24.58 3.86 11.91
N ARG A 42 -24.66 2.59 11.46
CA ARG A 42 -25.93 1.85 11.40
C ARG A 42 -26.52 1.61 12.80
N ARG A 43 -25.68 1.33 13.80
CA ARG A 43 -26.12 1.18 15.20
C ARG A 43 -26.70 2.46 15.81
N LEU A 44 -26.21 3.64 15.41
CA LEU A 44 -26.78 4.91 15.90
C LEU A 44 -28.20 5.13 15.36
N HIS A 45 -28.49 4.64 14.14
CA HIS A 45 -29.85 4.64 13.57
C HIS A 45 -30.78 3.64 14.28
N GLU A 46 -30.26 2.49 14.73
CA GLU A 46 -31.03 1.49 15.48
C GLU A 46 -31.43 1.94 16.89
N GLN A 47 -30.76 2.95 17.45
CA GLN A 47 -31.06 3.52 18.78
C GLN A 47 -32.02 4.72 18.75
N LEU A 48 -32.63 5.02 17.60
CA LEU A 48 -33.61 6.11 17.48
C LEU A 48 -34.93 5.71 18.18
N PRO A 49 -35.59 6.64 18.91
CA PRO A 49 -36.83 6.34 19.62
C PRO A 49 -38.01 6.03 18.68
N GLU A 50 -38.91 5.12 19.09
CA GLU A 50 -40.01 4.52 18.32
C GLU A 50 -41.07 5.50 17.75
N TYR A 51 -41.05 6.78 18.12
CA TYR A 51 -42.05 7.78 17.68
C TYR A 51 -41.65 8.60 16.44
N VAL A 52 -40.55 8.25 15.78
CA VAL A 52 -40.10 8.95 14.57
C VAL A 52 -40.77 8.29 13.35
N GLU A 53 -41.57 9.05 12.60
CA GLU A 53 -41.95 8.65 11.22
C GLU A 53 -40.68 8.56 10.38
N LEU A 54 -40.05 7.39 10.38
CA LEU A 54 -38.85 7.11 9.60
C LEU A 54 -39.28 6.74 8.18
N THR A 55 -39.32 7.73 7.29
CA THR A 55 -39.35 7.43 5.86
C THR A 55 -37.96 7.68 5.28
N SER A 56 -37.25 6.59 4.96
CA SER A 56 -35.99 6.67 4.25
C SER A 56 -36.24 6.66 2.75
N TYR A 57 -35.62 7.58 2.02
CA TYR A 57 -35.75 7.66 0.56
C TYR A 57 -34.39 7.51 -0.09
N THR A 58 -34.27 6.62 -1.09
CA THR A 58 -33.10 6.60 -1.98
C THR A 58 -33.51 7.35 -3.24
N LEU A 59 -32.92 8.52 -3.44
CA LEU A 59 -33.30 9.46 -4.48
C LEU A 59 -32.13 9.72 -5.42
N GLU A 60 -32.45 10.01 -6.66
CA GLU A 60 -31.52 10.38 -7.71
C GLU A 60 -32.11 11.50 -8.57
N SER A 61 -31.25 12.38 -9.06
CA SER A 61 -31.63 13.45 -9.98
C SER A 61 -30.53 13.60 -11.03
N GLU A 62 -30.88 13.35 -12.29
CA GLU A 62 -30.00 13.60 -13.43
C GLU A 62 -29.74 15.09 -13.61
N ARG A 63 -30.77 15.92 -13.40
CA ARG A 63 -30.68 17.39 -13.51
C ARG A 63 -29.69 17.97 -12.51
N LEU A 64 -29.69 17.48 -11.27
CA LEU A 64 -28.73 17.88 -10.24
C LEU A 64 -27.41 17.10 -10.32
N GLY A 65 -27.36 16.01 -11.09
CA GLY A 65 -26.19 15.14 -11.23
C GLY A 65 -25.82 14.36 -9.97
N ILE A 66 -26.79 14.12 -9.06
CA ILE A 66 -26.53 13.52 -7.74
C ILE A 66 -27.49 12.39 -7.39
N LYS A 67 -27.03 11.52 -6.48
CA LYS A 67 -27.85 10.48 -5.84
C LYS A 67 -27.51 10.32 -4.36
N GLY A 68 -28.48 9.98 -3.54
CA GLY A 68 -28.29 9.86 -2.10
C GLY A 68 -29.42 9.13 -1.40
N LYS A 69 -29.12 8.63 -0.19
CA LYS A 69 -30.13 8.09 0.70
C LYS A 69 -30.40 9.11 1.80
N VAL A 70 -31.63 9.61 1.86
CA VAL A 70 -32.11 10.45 2.96
C VAL A 70 -32.64 9.51 4.03
N ASP A 71 -31.94 9.36 5.14
CA ASP A 71 -32.29 8.36 6.16
C ASP A 71 -33.50 8.78 7.01
N VAL A 72 -33.64 10.08 7.31
CA VAL A 72 -34.71 10.60 8.16
C VAL A 72 -35.28 11.89 7.58
N VAL A 73 -36.60 11.93 7.39
CA VAL A 73 -37.36 13.15 7.09
C VAL A 73 -38.45 13.27 8.14
N ARG A 74 -38.61 14.47 8.72
CA ARG A 74 -39.67 14.74 9.71
C ARG A 74 -40.59 15.84 9.22
N THR A 75 -41.85 15.76 9.62
CA THR A 75 -42.79 16.86 9.44
C THR A 75 -42.77 17.75 10.68
N ILE A 76 -42.40 19.02 10.53
CA ILE A 76 -42.41 20.05 11.58
C ILE A 76 -43.26 21.21 11.08
N ASP A 77 -44.32 21.57 11.82
CA ASP A 77 -45.27 22.62 11.44
C ASP A 77 -45.82 22.48 10.01
N GLY A 78 -46.07 21.23 9.59
CA GLY A 78 -46.56 20.89 8.25
C GLY A 78 -45.50 20.97 7.14
N ARG A 79 -44.24 21.26 7.46
CA ARG A 79 -43.11 21.31 6.51
C ARG A 79 -42.21 20.10 6.68
N TRP A 80 -41.68 19.61 5.58
CA TRP A 80 -40.73 18.50 5.59
C TRP A 80 -39.32 19.02 5.86
N VAL A 81 -38.62 18.36 6.78
CA VAL A 81 -37.28 18.72 7.23
C VAL A 81 -36.41 17.45 7.20
N PRO A 82 -35.40 17.35 6.30
CA PRO A 82 -34.43 16.27 6.34
C PRO A 82 -33.55 16.39 7.60
N PHE A 83 -33.29 15.26 8.23
CA PHE A 83 -32.44 15.13 9.42
C PHE A 83 -31.24 14.24 9.15
N GLU A 84 -30.06 14.73 9.52
CA GLU A 84 -28.80 13.98 9.48
C GLU A 84 -28.27 13.78 10.90
N TYR A 85 -27.73 12.60 11.20
CA TYR A 85 -27.15 12.28 12.51
C TYR A 85 -25.64 12.10 12.38
N LYS A 86 -24.86 12.88 13.14
CA LYS A 86 -23.40 12.84 13.16
C LYS A 86 -22.89 12.46 14.54
N LYS A 87 -21.83 11.66 14.59
CA LYS A 87 -21.15 11.29 15.84
C LYS A 87 -20.31 12.43 16.43
N GLY A 88 -19.86 13.37 15.59
CA GLY A 88 -18.98 14.46 16.00
C GLY A 88 -19.67 15.54 16.84
N ARG A 89 -18.91 16.60 17.15
CA ARG A 89 -19.42 17.81 17.82
C ARG A 89 -19.84 18.86 16.80
N ALA A 90 -20.82 19.68 17.16
CA ALA A 90 -21.24 20.80 16.35
C ALA A 90 -20.16 21.90 16.31
N ARG A 91 -20.18 22.73 15.26
CA ARG A 91 -19.38 23.95 15.23
C ARG A 91 -20.07 25.02 16.08
N LEU A 92 -19.30 25.83 16.80
CA LEU A 92 -19.83 26.98 17.53
C LEU A 92 -19.36 28.27 16.87
N SER A 93 -20.29 29.19 16.65
CA SER A 93 -19.95 30.55 16.26
C SER A 93 -19.25 31.28 17.40
N ARG A 94 -18.64 32.44 17.12
CA ARG A 94 -18.03 33.31 18.14
C ARG A 94 -19.02 33.69 19.25
N ASP A 95 -20.31 33.77 18.92
CA ASP A 95 -21.40 34.11 19.82
C ASP A 95 -22.05 32.88 20.50
N GLY A 96 -21.43 31.71 20.38
CA GLY A 96 -21.88 30.46 21.02
C GLY A 96 -23.06 29.78 20.33
N ARG A 97 -23.49 30.23 19.15
CA ARG A 97 -24.58 29.60 18.38
C ARG A 97 -24.10 28.31 17.72
N VAL A 98 -24.94 27.28 17.78
CA VAL A 98 -24.70 25.98 17.14
C VAL A 98 -24.81 26.13 15.62
N GLN A 99 -23.78 25.70 14.91
CA GLN A 99 -23.71 25.72 13.45
C GLN A 99 -23.32 24.34 12.92
N ALA A 100 -23.82 24.01 11.74
CA ALA A 100 -23.38 22.82 11.02
C ALA A 100 -21.96 23.06 10.45
N TRP A 101 -21.22 21.97 10.22
CA TRP A 101 -19.99 22.05 9.44
C TRP A 101 -20.32 22.32 7.96
N PRO A 102 -19.47 23.03 7.21
CA PRO A 102 -19.74 23.33 5.80
C PRO A 102 -20.06 22.10 4.94
N SER A 103 -19.43 20.96 5.23
CA SER A 103 -19.70 19.69 4.54
C SER A 103 -21.10 19.14 4.87
N ASP A 104 -21.55 19.31 6.11
CA ASP A 104 -22.87 18.88 6.57
C ASP A 104 -23.98 19.81 6.01
N GLU A 105 -23.71 21.11 5.87
CA GLU A 105 -24.61 22.06 5.20
C GLU A 105 -24.88 21.64 3.75
N ILE A 106 -23.83 21.30 2.99
CA ILE A 106 -23.94 20.85 1.60
C ILE A 106 -24.68 19.51 1.50
N GLN A 107 -24.43 18.57 2.43
CA GLN A 107 -25.16 17.31 2.50
C GLN A 107 -26.66 17.53 2.72
N ILE A 108 -27.03 18.39 3.67
CA ILE A 108 -28.43 18.75 3.92
C ILE A 108 -29.06 19.45 2.71
N CYS A 109 -28.36 20.39 2.09
CA CYS A 109 -28.82 21.05 0.88
C CYS A 109 -29.10 20.02 -0.23
N ALA A 110 -28.21 19.06 -0.43
CA ALA A 110 -28.39 18.00 -1.43
C ALA A 110 -29.66 17.17 -1.17
N TYR A 111 -29.90 16.78 0.09
CA TYR A 111 -31.10 16.03 0.47
C TYR A 111 -32.37 16.86 0.32
N ALA A 112 -32.34 18.13 0.70
CA ALA A 112 -33.45 19.05 0.50
C ALA A 112 -33.80 19.15 -0.99
N LEU A 113 -32.83 19.41 -1.87
CA LEU A 113 -33.04 19.53 -3.31
C LEU A 113 -33.55 18.24 -3.95
N LEU A 114 -33.06 17.07 -3.52
CA LEU A 114 -33.57 15.77 -3.98
C LEU A 114 -35.03 15.56 -3.59
N LEU A 115 -35.40 15.91 -2.35
CA LEU A 115 -36.78 15.85 -1.88
C LEU A 115 -37.67 16.86 -2.62
N GLU A 116 -37.18 18.08 -2.85
CA GLU A 116 -37.90 19.11 -3.61
C GLU A 116 -38.25 18.65 -5.02
N GLU A 117 -37.28 18.06 -5.74
CA GLU A 117 -37.49 17.57 -7.09
C GLU A 117 -38.41 16.36 -7.14
N HIS A 118 -38.26 15.41 -6.21
CA HIS A 118 -39.04 14.17 -6.23
C HIS A 118 -40.50 14.37 -5.79
N PHE A 119 -40.75 15.27 -4.84
CA PHE A 119 -42.09 15.49 -4.27
C PHE A 119 -42.75 16.79 -4.72
N GLU A 120 -42.06 17.60 -5.54
CA GLU A 120 -42.54 18.90 -6.04
C GLU A 120 -42.99 19.85 -4.91
N ARG A 121 -42.26 19.84 -3.79
CA ARG A 121 -42.56 20.63 -2.59
C ARG A 121 -41.32 21.36 -2.09
N PRO A 122 -41.40 22.65 -1.72
CA PRO A 122 -40.24 23.39 -1.22
C PRO A 122 -39.76 22.86 0.14
N ILE A 123 -38.45 22.67 0.26
CA ILE A 123 -37.74 22.27 1.48
C ILE A 123 -36.78 23.41 1.82
N THR A 124 -37.18 24.22 2.80
CA THR A 124 -36.47 25.47 3.15
C THR A 124 -35.52 25.32 4.34
N GLU A 125 -35.59 24.19 5.05
CA GLU A 125 -34.82 23.92 6.26
C GLU A 125 -34.44 22.44 6.32
N GLY A 126 -33.23 22.15 6.79
CA GLY A 126 -32.83 20.84 7.27
C GLY A 126 -32.09 20.93 8.61
N ARG A 127 -31.87 19.79 9.26
CA ARG A 127 -31.26 19.75 10.60
C ARG A 127 -30.17 18.69 10.70
N VAL A 128 -29.11 19.02 11.44
CA VAL A 128 -28.00 18.10 11.73
C VAL A 128 -27.92 17.92 13.24
N TYR A 129 -28.09 16.70 13.72
CA TYR A 129 -27.91 16.34 15.12
C TYR A 129 -26.51 15.81 15.38
N TYR A 130 -25.81 16.43 16.32
CA TYR A 130 -24.47 16.06 16.76
C TYR A 130 -24.55 15.31 18.09
N ALA A 131 -24.19 14.02 18.06
CA ALA A 131 -24.37 13.13 19.20
C ALA A 131 -23.36 13.38 20.34
N ALA A 132 -22.14 13.86 20.03
CA ALA A 132 -21.11 14.05 21.05
C ALA A 132 -21.41 15.21 22.02
N ASP A 133 -22.22 16.17 21.62
CA ASP A 133 -22.63 17.33 22.44
C ASP A 133 -24.15 17.47 22.58
N HIS A 134 -24.93 16.53 22.04
CA HIS A 134 -26.39 16.51 22.06
C HIS A 134 -27.02 17.81 21.50
N ARG A 135 -26.43 18.37 20.44
CA ARG A 135 -26.86 19.63 19.85
C ARG A 135 -27.41 19.44 18.44
N THR A 136 -28.43 20.21 18.09
CA THR A 136 -28.99 20.25 16.74
C THR A 136 -28.65 21.58 16.08
N ALA A 137 -27.98 21.53 14.93
CA ALA A 137 -27.79 22.67 14.06
C ALA A 137 -28.96 22.77 13.07
N VAL A 138 -29.46 23.98 12.86
CA VAL A 138 -30.43 24.30 11.82
C VAL A 138 -29.69 24.79 10.58
N VAL A 139 -30.02 24.25 9.42
CA VAL A 139 -29.45 24.61 8.12
C VAL A 139 -30.57 25.17 7.25
N LEU A 140 -30.47 26.45 6.88
CA LEU A 140 -31.42 27.09 5.97
C LEU A 140 -31.00 26.81 4.53
N VAL A 141 -31.95 26.39 3.70
CA VAL A 141 -31.73 26.04 2.28
C VAL A 141 -32.08 27.25 1.41
N ASP A 142 -31.33 28.33 1.63
CA ASP A 142 -31.46 29.60 0.91
C ASP A 142 -30.70 29.61 -0.42
N GLU A 143 -30.80 30.73 -1.15
CA GLU A 143 -30.16 30.89 -2.46
C GLU A 143 -28.63 30.85 -2.38
N GLU A 144 -28.04 31.30 -1.26
CA GLU A 144 -26.59 31.24 -1.05
C GLU A 144 -26.12 29.79 -0.91
N LEU A 145 -26.79 28.99 -0.09
CA LEU A 145 -26.47 27.58 0.07
C LEU A 145 -26.71 26.78 -1.21
N ARG A 146 -27.77 27.09 -1.96
CA ARG A 146 -28.05 26.51 -3.28
C ARG A 146 -26.93 26.83 -4.30
N ALA A 147 -26.47 28.08 -4.32
CA ALA A 147 -25.35 28.48 -5.18
C ALA A 147 -24.04 27.76 -4.79
N ARG A 148 -23.73 27.66 -3.49
CA ARG A 148 -22.58 26.89 -2.98
C ARG A 148 -22.68 25.40 -3.32
N PHE A 149 -23.87 24.82 -3.23
CA PHE A 149 -24.12 23.43 -3.64
C PHE A 149 -23.86 23.24 -5.13
N ALA A 150 -24.38 24.12 -5.99
CA ALA A 150 -24.15 24.06 -7.43
C ALA A 150 -22.66 24.18 -7.79
N GLU A 151 -21.92 25.06 -7.12
CA GLU A 151 -20.45 25.17 -7.25
C GLU A 151 -19.76 23.87 -6.84
N THR A 152 -20.18 23.27 -5.72
CA THR A 152 -19.60 22.02 -5.22
C THR A 152 -19.81 20.87 -6.20
N VAL A 153 -21.00 20.75 -6.80
CA VAL A 153 -21.28 19.75 -7.85
C VAL A 153 -20.40 19.98 -9.09
N ARG A 154 -20.24 21.24 -9.52
CA ARG A 154 -19.36 21.58 -10.65
C ARG A 154 -17.91 21.18 -10.36
N ARG A 155 -17.40 21.52 -9.17
CA ARG A 155 -16.06 21.16 -8.73
C ARG A 155 -15.84 19.64 -8.65
N ALA A 156 -16.85 18.90 -8.18
CA ALA A 156 -16.81 17.44 -8.18
C ALA A 156 -16.66 16.87 -9.60
N ALA A 157 -17.40 17.42 -10.58
CA ALA A 157 -17.31 17.01 -11.98
C ALA A 157 -15.95 17.36 -12.61
N GLU A 158 -15.37 18.52 -12.29
CA GLU A 158 -14.00 18.88 -12.70
C GLU A 158 -12.96 17.88 -12.19
N LEU A 159 -13.00 17.56 -10.90
CA LEU A 159 -12.05 16.65 -10.27
C LEU A 159 -12.14 15.23 -10.82
N ARG A 160 -13.35 14.75 -11.15
CA ARG A 160 -13.57 13.43 -11.78
C ARG A 160 -12.93 13.31 -13.16
N ARG A 161 -12.85 14.41 -13.90
CA ARG A 161 -12.21 14.47 -15.23
C ARG A 161 -10.70 14.70 -15.15
N SER A 162 -10.19 15.13 -13.99
CA SER A 162 -8.77 15.42 -13.79
C SER A 162 -7.96 14.15 -13.53
N THR A 163 -6.84 14.00 -14.24
CA THR A 163 -5.80 13.01 -13.89
C THR A 163 -4.90 13.51 -12.75
N GLN A 164 -5.00 14.78 -12.37
CA GLN A 164 -4.16 15.38 -11.35
C GLN A 164 -4.81 15.31 -9.97
N ARG A 165 -4.09 14.72 -9.02
CA ARG A 165 -4.51 14.61 -7.62
C ARG A 165 -4.39 15.99 -6.95
N PRO A 166 -5.42 16.47 -6.22
CA PRO A 166 -5.32 17.70 -5.44
C PRO A 166 -4.17 17.65 -4.42
N PRO A 167 -3.58 18.80 -4.05
CA PRO A 167 -2.55 18.85 -3.01
C PRO A 167 -3.10 18.46 -1.63
N VAL A 168 -2.21 18.10 -0.71
CA VAL A 168 -2.61 17.92 0.70
C VAL A 168 -3.16 19.23 1.25
N THR A 169 -4.27 19.15 2.00
CA THR A 169 -4.88 20.33 2.63
C THR A 169 -3.92 21.02 3.59
N SER A 170 -3.95 22.34 3.60
CA SER A 170 -3.21 23.18 4.56
C SER A 170 -3.77 23.09 5.97
N ASN A 171 -5.04 22.69 6.13
CA ASN A 171 -5.66 22.50 7.44
C ASN A 171 -5.29 21.12 8.00
N THR A 172 -4.27 21.07 8.85
CA THR A 172 -3.72 19.84 9.44
C THR A 172 -4.73 19.07 10.30
N ASN A 173 -5.67 19.76 10.95
CA ASN A 173 -6.67 19.15 11.83
C ASN A 173 -7.62 18.19 11.10
N LEU A 174 -7.82 18.38 9.79
CA LEU A 174 -8.63 17.48 8.96
C LEU A 174 -7.93 16.13 8.74
N CYS A 175 -6.59 16.09 8.78
CA CYS A 175 -5.85 14.85 8.58
C CYS A 175 -5.92 13.93 9.80
N THR A 176 -6.05 14.50 11.01
CA THR A 176 -5.99 13.74 12.27
C THR A 176 -6.99 12.61 12.37
N ASN A 177 -8.21 12.82 11.87
CA ASN A 177 -9.30 11.84 11.89
C ASN A 177 -9.69 11.34 10.49
N CYS A 178 -8.85 11.59 9.47
CA CYS A 178 -9.12 11.16 8.12
C CYS A 178 -8.78 9.67 7.96
N SER A 179 -9.77 8.86 7.61
CA SER A 179 -9.62 7.42 7.36
C SER A 179 -8.59 7.10 6.26
N LEU A 180 -8.45 7.98 5.27
CA LEU A 180 -7.47 7.84 4.19
C LEU A 180 -6.13 8.54 4.44
N ALA A 181 -5.86 9.08 5.65
CA ALA A 181 -4.55 9.62 5.98
C ALA A 181 -3.39 8.62 5.77
N PRO A 182 -3.52 7.31 6.10
CA PRO A 182 -2.50 6.30 5.78
C PRO A 182 -2.20 6.13 4.28
N VAL A 183 -3.16 6.45 3.41
CA VAL A 183 -3.01 6.37 1.95
C VAL A 183 -2.46 7.68 1.41
N CYS A 184 -3.02 8.80 1.88
CA CYS A 184 -2.69 10.16 1.46
C CYS A 184 -1.25 10.56 1.82
N LEU A 185 -0.76 10.08 2.98
CA LEU A 185 0.56 10.39 3.54
C LEU A 185 0.79 11.91 3.65
N PRO A 186 -0.06 12.64 4.41
CA PRO A 186 -0.02 14.09 4.45
C PRO A 186 1.22 14.61 5.18
N GLU A 187 1.68 13.92 6.22
CA GLU A 187 2.88 14.31 6.96
C GLU A 187 4.16 14.13 6.14
N GLU A 188 4.26 13.05 5.38
CA GLU A 188 5.40 12.80 4.49
C GLU A 188 5.49 13.87 3.40
N GLU A 189 4.36 14.37 2.91
CA GLU A 189 4.32 15.49 1.97
C GLU A 189 4.71 16.81 2.64
N ARG A 190 4.25 17.06 3.87
CA ARG A 190 4.59 18.27 4.65
C ARG A 190 6.06 18.30 5.08
N LEU A 191 6.69 17.14 5.32
CA LEU A 191 8.12 17.04 5.60
C LEU A 191 8.98 17.62 4.47
N LEU A 192 8.54 17.54 3.22
CA LEU A 192 9.24 18.13 2.07
C LEU A 192 9.09 19.65 2.00
N LEU A 193 8.03 20.21 2.59
CA LEU A 193 7.72 21.63 2.55
C LEU A 193 8.36 22.42 3.71
N GLU A 194 9.15 21.76 4.58
CA GLU A 194 9.77 22.36 5.78
C GLU A 194 8.76 23.01 6.75
N VAL A 195 7.48 22.61 6.70
CA VAL A 195 6.38 23.25 7.45
C VAL A 195 6.32 22.86 8.93
N SER A 196 7.19 21.99 9.45
CA SER A 196 7.14 21.63 10.88
C SER A 196 8.49 21.20 11.46
N ALA A 197 8.85 21.81 12.59
CA ALA A 197 9.96 21.42 13.48
C ALA A 197 9.54 20.35 14.52
N GLU A 198 8.26 19.98 14.57
CA GLU A 198 7.74 18.95 15.49
C GLU A 198 7.70 17.57 14.84
N PRO A 199 7.82 16.47 15.62
CA PRO A 199 7.76 15.13 15.06
C PRO A 199 6.40 14.92 14.39
N ALA A 200 6.44 14.70 13.07
CA ALA A 200 5.25 14.53 12.26
C ALA A 200 4.35 13.42 12.82
N GLN A 201 3.05 13.70 12.98
CA GLN A 201 2.08 12.72 13.49
C GLN A 201 2.04 11.49 12.58
N ARG A 202 2.39 10.31 13.09
CA ARG A 202 2.38 9.11 12.27
C ARG A 202 0.95 8.63 11.99
N PHE A 203 0.49 8.84 10.75
CA PHE A 203 -0.77 8.26 10.25
C PHE A 203 -0.59 6.88 9.64
N PHE A 204 0.57 6.60 9.05
CA PHE A 204 0.83 5.30 8.44
C PHE A 204 1.03 4.21 9.51
N PRO A 205 0.25 3.12 9.51
CA PRO A 205 0.37 2.06 10.50
C PRO A 205 1.76 1.43 10.52
N ALA A 206 2.26 1.17 11.73
CA ALA A 206 3.60 0.62 11.97
C ALA A 206 3.74 -0.83 11.52
N ASP A 207 2.64 -1.57 11.64
CA ASP A 207 2.54 -3.01 11.42
C ASP A 207 1.33 -3.26 10.51
N ARG A 208 1.32 -4.42 9.86
CA ARG A 208 0.15 -4.91 9.12
C ARG A 208 -0.58 -5.91 10.01
N GLU A 209 -1.91 -5.84 10.01
CA GLU A 209 -2.74 -6.86 10.66
C GLU A 209 -2.85 -8.10 9.76
N GLY A 210 -2.82 -9.28 10.37
CA GLY A 210 -2.84 -10.57 9.67
C GLY A 210 -1.47 -11.09 9.24
N SER A 211 -1.47 -12.21 8.52
CA SER A 211 -0.28 -12.99 8.18
C SER A 211 -0.30 -13.51 6.75
N ASP A 212 0.88 -13.84 6.22
CA ASP A 212 1.03 -14.48 4.92
C ASP A 212 0.97 -16.01 5.07
N LEU A 213 -0.03 -16.64 4.44
CA LEU A 213 -0.20 -18.09 4.49
C LEU A 213 0.65 -18.75 3.38
N HIS A 214 1.69 -19.48 3.78
CA HIS A 214 2.51 -20.27 2.86
C HIS A 214 2.09 -21.75 2.88
N VAL A 215 1.68 -22.28 1.72
CA VAL A 215 1.33 -23.69 1.56
C VAL A 215 2.43 -24.37 0.75
N THR A 216 3.21 -25.22 1.41
CA THR A 216 4.41 -25.86 0.83
C THR A 216 4.27 -27.36 0.59
N SER A 217 3.28 -28.01 1.22
CA SER A 217 3.07 -29.45 1.15
C SER A 217 2.64 -29.87 -0.26
N PRO A 218 3.40 -30.71 -0.98
CA PRO A 218 3.07 -31.09 -2.35
C PRO A 218 1.70 -31.76 -2.47
N GLY A 219 0.84 -31.22 -3.34
CA GLY A 219 -0.50 -31.73 -3.58
C GLY A 219 -1.51 -31.48 -2.46
N ALA A 220 -1.19 -30.63 -1.48
CA ALA A 220 -2.19 -30.10 -0.55
C ALA A 220 -3.27 -29.32 -1.30
N THR A 221 -4.47 -29.26 -0.75
CA THR A 221 -5.61 -28.54 -1.31
C THR A 221 -6.04 -27.43 -0.36
N VAL A 222 -6.09 -26.20 -0.88
CA VAL A 222 -6.61 -25.02 -0.18
C VAL A 222 -8.06 -24.82 -0.57
N ARG A 223 -8.97 -24.89 0.41
CA ARG A 223 -10.41 -24.70 0.24
C ARG A 223 -10.99 -23.75 1.27
N ARG A 224 -12.15 -23.16 1.01
CA ARG A 224 -12.89 -22.32 1.96
C ARG A 224 -14.07 -23.09 2.57
N SER A 225 -14.34 -22.83 3.85
CA SER A 225 -15.60 -23.17 4.52
C SER A 225 -16.02 -21.98 5.40
N GLY A 226 -17.15 -21.34 5.09
CA GLY A 226 -17.62 -20.17 5.85
C GLY A 226 -16.59 -19.02 5.86
N GLY A 227 -16.21 -18.55 7.06
CA GLY A 227 -15.19 -17.53 7.25
C GLY A 227 -13.74 -18.06 7.34
N THR A 228 -13.50 -19.31 6.96
CA THR A 228 -12.25 -20.02 7.24
C THR A 228 -11.64 -20.59 5.96
N VAL A 229 -10.32 -20.44 5.81
CA VAL A 229 -9.49 -21.13 4.83
C VAL A 229 -8.95 -22.41 5.46
N ILE A 230 -9.15 -23.53 4.78
CA ILE A 230 -8.74 -24.88 5.18
C ILE A 230 -7.65 -25.35 4.23
N VAL A 231 -6.51 -25.74 4.79
CA VAL A 231 -5.43 -26.42 4.08
C VAL A 231 -5.50 -27.90 4.42
N GLU A 232 -5.78 -28.73 3.42
CA GLU A 232 -5.91 -30.18 3.54
C GLU A 232 -4.71 -30.87 2.88
N GLU A 233 -3.91 -31.56 3.68
CA GLU A 233 -2.75 -32.31 3.20
C GLU A 233 -3.18 -33.66 2.61
N ARG A 234 -2.34 -34.26 1.75
CA ARG A 234 -2.66 -35.57 1.13
C ARG A 234 -2.91 -36.69 2.14
N GLY A 235 -2.30 -36.61 3.32
CA GLY A 235 -2.50 -37.56 4.42
C GLY A 235 -3.81 -37.37 5.20
N GLY A 236 -4.64 -36.39 4.82
CA GLY A 236 -5.91 -36.09 5.49
C GLY A 236 -5.80 -35.11 6.67
N GLU A 237 -4.59 -34.68 7.05
CA GLU A 237 -4.41 -33.62 8.04
C GLU A 237 -5.00 -32.30 7.53
N ARG A 238 -5.73 -31.59 8.40
CA ARG A 238 -6.39 -30.33 8.08
C ARG A 238 -5.92 -29.24 9.04
N LYS A 239 -5.58 -28.09 8.47
CA LYS A 239 -5.26 -26.85 9.21
C LYS A 239 -6.24 -25.77 8.81
N GLU A 240 -6.74 -25.03 9.79
CA GLU A 240 -7.78 -24.03 9.61
C GLU A 240 -7.27 -22.64 9.98
N PHE A 241 -7.59 -21.65 9.15
CA PHE A 241 -7.12 -20.27 9.29
C PHE A 241 -8.29 -19.32 9.04
N PRO A 242 -8.63 -18.40 9.96
CA PRO A 242 -9.65 -17.39 9.72
C PRO A 242 -9.26 -16.50 8.53
N ILE A 243 -10.16 -16.31 7.57
CA ILE A 243 -9.84 -15.59 6.33
C ILE A 243 -9.45 -14.13 6.57
N HIS A 244 -10.03 -13.49 7.58
CA HIS A 244 -9.74 -12.10 7.95
C HIS A 244 -8.35 -11.89 8.56
N GLU A 245 -7.67 -12.98 8.98
CA GLU A 245 -6.29 -12.94 9.46
C GLU A 245 -5.28 -13.18 8.32
N ILE A 246 -5.73 -13.46 7.10
CA ILE A 246 -4.88 -13.78 5.95
C ILE A 246 -4.70 -12.54 5.07
N VAL A 247 -3.46 -12.09 4.93
CA VAL A 247 -3.10 -10.97 4.05
C VAL A 247 -2.83 -11.43 2.63
N SER A 248 -2.19 -12.58 2.46
CA SER A 248 -1.97 -13.20 1.15
C SER A 248 -1.77 -14.70 1.29
N ILE A 249 -2.00 -15.44 0.21
CA ILE A 249 -1.74 -16.87 0.15
C ILE A 249 -0.64 -17.15 -0.88
N SER A 250 0.38 -17.90 -0.50
CA SER A 250 1.48 -18.32 -1.38
C SER A 250 1.49 -19.83 -1.56
N LEU A 251 1.19 -20.28 -2.78
CA LEU A 251 1.11 -21.69 -3.16
C LEU A 251 2.44 -22.12 -3.81
N HIS A 252 3.14 -23.09 -3.21
CA HIS A 252 4.42 -23.57 -3.70
C HIS A 252 4.31 -24.92 -4.41
N GLY A 253 4.82 -25.03 -5.63
CA GLY A 253 4.82 -26.27 -6.40
C GLY A 253 3.42 -26.64 -6.89
N HIS A 254 2.98 -27.87 -6.63
CA HIS A 254 1.74 -28.44 -7.17
C HIS A 254 0.57 -28.39 -6.18
N VAL A 255 0.51 -27.37 -5.33
CA VAL A 255 -0.62 -27.13 -4.42
C VAL A 255 -1.86 -26.76 -5.22
N GLN A 256 -3.01 -27.31 -4.81
CA GLN A 256 -4.31 -27.06 -5.42
C GLN A 256 -5.06 -25.98 -4.64
N VAL A 257 -5.89 -25.19 -5.35
CA VAL A 257 -6.80 -24.23 -4.73
C VAL A 257 -8.15 -24.33 -5.41
N THR A 258 -9.24 -24.35 -4.63
CA THR A 258 -10.59 -24.46 -5.20
C THR A 258 -11.07 -23.12 -5.73
N THR A 259 -11.91 -23.15 -6.77
CA THR A 259 -12.52 -21.95 -7.37
C THR A 259 -13.26 -21.09 -6.33
N GLN A 260 -13.97 -21.72 -5.39
CA GLN A 260 -14.67 -21.02 -4.30
C GLN A 260 -13.72 -20.22 -3.41
N THR A 261 -12.51 -20.74 -3.18
CA THR A 261 -11.47 -20.04 -2.42
C THR A 261 -10.92 -18.87 -3.21
N ILE A 262 -10.68 -19.05 -4.52
CA ILE A 262 -10.26 -17.95 -5.40
C ILE A 262 -11.28 -16.81 -5.39
N HIS A 263 -12.58 -17.11 -5.52
CA HIS A 263 -13.65 -16.11 -5.45
C HIS A 263 -13.66 -15.36 -4.12
N ALA A 264 -13.55 -16.07 -3.01
CA ALA A 264 -13.53 -15.46 -1.69
C ALA A 264 -12.30 -14.57 -1.48
N CYS A 265 -11.12 -15.06 -1.86
CA CYS A 265 -9.90 -14.28 -1.78
C CYS A 265 -9.98 -13.02 -2.67
N ALA A 266 -10.55 -13.13 -3.87
CA ALA A 266 -10.75 -11.98 -4.75
C ALA A 266 -11.72 -10.95 -4.16
N SER A 267 -12.82 -11.38 -3.51
CA SER A 267 -13.78 -10.45 -2.88
C SER A 267 -13.22 -9.77 -1.63
N GLU A 268 -12.38 -10.47 -0.87
CA GLU A 268 -11.73 -9.95 0.35
C GLU A 268 -10.42 -9.18 0.06
N GLY A 269 -10.02 -9.05 -1.21
CA GLY A 269 -8.77 -8.39 -1.59
C GLY A 269 -7.49 -9.15 -1.18
N ILE A 270 -7.59 -10.47 -0.98
CA ILE A 270 -6.48 -11.36 -0.61
C ILE A 270 -5.84 -11.93 -1.89
N PRO A 271 -4.62 -11.50 -2.28
CA PRO A 271 -3.97 -12.05 -3.46
C PRO A 271 -3.46 -13.47 -3.22
N ILE A 272 -3.57 -14.31 -4.25
CA ILE A 272 -3.01 -15.66 -4.31
C ILE A 272 -1.78 -15.64 -5.23
N HIS A 273 -0.63 -16.02 -4.69
CA HIS A 273 0.66 -16.05 -5.37
C HIS A 273 1.10 -17.48 -5.67
N PHE A 274 1.75 -17.68 -6.82
CA PHE A 274 2.18 -19.00 -7.29
C PHE A 274 3.69 -19.07 -7.41
N PHE A 275 4.28 -20.16 -6.91
CA PHE A 275 5.70 -20.46 -7.01
C PHE A 275 5.91 -21.84 -7.62
N THR A 276 6.99 -22.02 -8.40
CA THR A 276 7.41 -23.34 -8.87
C THR A 276 7.93 -24.18 -7.71
N THR A 277 8.07 -25.50 -7.92
CA THR A 277 8.70 -26.40 -6.93
C THR A 277 10.12 -25.98 -6.57
N GLY A 278 10.86 -25.39 -7.53
CA GLY A 278 12.20 -24.84 -7.31
C GLY A 278 12.21 -23.44 -6.66
N GLY A 279 11.06 -22.92 -6.22
CA GLY A 279 10.96 -21.64 -5.50
C GLY A 279 10.98 -20.38 -6.37
N ARG A 280 10.80 -20.52 -7.69
CA ARG A 280 10.70 -19.36 -8.60
C ARG A 280 9.27 -18.81 -8.57
N TYR A 281 9.13 -17.50 -8.39
CA TYR A 281 7.83 -16.83 -8.52
C TYR A 281 7.28 -16.96 -9.96
N VAL A 282 6.00 -17.30 -10.09
CA VAL A 282 5.30 -17.50 -11.37
C VAL A 282 4.36 -16.33 -11.66
N GLY A 283 3.52 -15.94 -10.70
CA GLY A 283 2.49 -14.94 -10.90
C GLY A 283 1.53 -14.86 -9.72
N SER A 284 0.44 -14.12 -9.90
CA SER A 284 -0.61 -13.98 -8.90
C SER A 284 -1.98 -13.76 -9.51
N ILE A 285 -3.01 -14.09 -8.74
CA ILE A 285 -4.41 -13.75 -9.00
C ILE A 285 -4.91 -12.90 -7.83
N GLY A 286 -5.62 -11.83 -8.12
CA GLY A 286 -6.24 -10.98 -7.09
C GLY A 286 -6.97 -9.80 -7.72
N ASN A 287 -8.01 -9.31 -7.06
CA ASN A 287 -8.71 -8.09 -7.46
C ASN A 287 -8.10 -6.87 -6.77
N LEU A 288 -6.88 -6.53 -7.17
CA LEU A 288 -6.12 -5.39 -6.64
C LEU A 288 -5.88 -4.32 -7.72
N ALA A 289 -6.82 -4.19 -8.67
CA ALA A 289 -6.66 -3.21 -9.74
C ALA A 289 -6.77 -1.79 -9.15
N GLY A 290 -5.66 -1.04 -9.19
CA GLY A 290 -5.71 0.39 -8.90
C GLY A 290 -6.54 1.16 -9.93
N GLY A 291 -7.20 2.23 -9.47
CA GLY A 291 -7.95 3.13 -10.34
C GLY A 291 -7.13 3.64 -11.53
N VAL A 292 -7.77 3.72 -12.69
CA VAL A 292 -7.16 4.07 -14.00
C VAL A 292 -6.29 5.33 -13.92
N GLN A 293 -6.73 6.34 -13.16
CA GLN A 293 -6.01 7.61 -13.01
C GLN A 293 -4.60 7.45 -12.43
N ARG A 294 -4.40 6.52 -11.47
CA ARG A 294 -3.06 6.23 -10.93
C ARG A 294 -2.13 5.64 -11.99
N ARG A 295 -2.65 4.72 -12.81
CA ARG A 295 -1.88 4.10 -13.90
C ARG A 295 -1.53 5.08 -15.02
N LEU A 296 -2.46 5.98 -15.36
CA LEU A 296 -2.19 7.05 -16.33
C LEU A 296 -1.06 7.96 -15.86
N ARG A 297 -1.07 8.37 -14.58
CA ARG A 297 0.04 9.15 -13.99
C ARG A 297 1.35 8.37 -13.95
N GLN A 298 1.31 7.09 -13.56
CA GLN A 298 2.49 6.23 -13.59
C GLN A 298 3.06 6.13 -15.01
N TYR A 299 2.22 5.90 -16.01
CA TYR A 299 2.64 5.82 -17.40
C TYR A 299 3.26 7.14 -17.86
N ALA A 300 2.62 8.28 -17.58
CA ALA A 300 3.17 9.60 -17.90
C ALA A 300 4.54 9.84 -17.20
N GLY A 301 4.64 9.55 -15.90
CA GLY A 301 5.88 9.74 -15.15
C GLY A 301 7.02 8.81 -15.58
N LEU A 302 6.72 7.55 -15.91
CA LEU A 302 7.72 6.56 -16.28
C LEU A 302 8.02 6.51 -17.78
N THR A 303 7.37 7.36 -18.59
CA THR A 303 7.73 7.61 -19.98
C THR A 303 8.51 8.91 -20.17
N ASP A 304 8.62 9.75 -19.13
CA ASP A 304 9.52 10.91 -19.13
C ASP A 304 10.98 10.47 -18.85
N PRO A 305 11.91 10.67 -19.80
CA PRO A 305 13.32 10.29 -19.62
C PRO A 305 14.00 10.99 -18.43
N ALA A 306 13.62 12.23 -18.12
CA ALA A 306 14.21 12.97 -17.01
C ALA A 306 13.80 12.38 -15.66
N MET A 307 12.51 12.11 -15.48
CA MET A 307 11.97 11.40 -14.32
C MET A 307 12.60 10.01 -14.17
N VAL A 308 12.68 9.24 -15.26
CA VAL A 308 13.27 7.89 -15.25
C VAL A 308 14.73 7.91 -14.80
N LEU A 309 15.56 8.80 -15.36
CA LEU A 309 16.96 8.93 -14.95
C LEU A 309 17.10 9.34 -13.49
N TYR A 310 16.26 10.28 -13.03
CA TYR A 310 16.21 10.72 -11.64
C TYR A 310 15.89 9.56 -10.67
N LEU A 311 14.84 8.78 -10.95
CA LEU A 311 14.46 7.62 -10.15
C LEU A 311 15.54 6.54 -10.17
N ALA A 312 16.12 6.25 -11.33
CA ALA A 312 17.21 5.29 -11.49
C ALA A 312 18.44 5.65 -10.65
N LYS A 313 18.87 6.91 -10.65
CA LYS A 313 19.97 7.39 -9.80
C LYS A 313 19.69 7.15 -8.32
N ARG A 314 18.47 7.49 -7.86
CA ARG A 314 18.08 7.30 -6.47
C ARG A 314 18.10 5.83 -6.07
N LEU A 315 17.56 4.96 -6.92
CA LEU A 315 17.54 3.52 -6.68
C LEU A 315 18.95 2.93 -6.60
N VAL A 316 19.79 3.22 -7.59
CA VAL A 316 21.17 2.69 -7.63
C VAL A 316 21.99 3.22 -6.45
N THR A 317 21.82 4.50 -6.08
CA THR A 317 22.44 5.07 -4.88
C THR A 317 22.02 4.29 -3.64
N ALA A 318 20.71 4.08 -3.44
CA ALA A 318 20.19 3.36 -2.28
C ALA A 318 20.72 1.92 -2.20
N LYS A 319 20.79 1.23 -3.34
CA LYS A 319 21.36 -0.13 -3.45
C LYS A 319 22.83 -0.15 -3.05
N VAL A 320 23.68 0.63 -3.73
CA VAL A 320 25.13 0.59 -3.54
C VAL A 320 25.51 1.07 -2.15
N GLU A 321 24.89 2.13 -1.64
CA GLU A 321 25.15 2.58 -0.28
C GLU A 321 24.74 1.54 0.77
N SER A 322 23.59 0.89 0.60
CA SER A 322 23.15 -0.14 1.54
C SER A 322 24.10 -1.35 1.56
N GLN A 323 24.57 -1.76 0.38
CA GLN A 323 25.59 -2.80 0.25
C GLN A 323 26.91 -2.40 0.91
N LEU A 324 27.40 -1.18 0.63
CA LEU A 324 28.66 -0.67 1.19
C LEU A 324 28.59 -0.59 2.72
N ARG A 325 27.52 0.02 3.25
CA ARG A 325 27.33 0.15 4.70
C ARG A 325 27.22 -1.22 5.37
N TYR A 326 26.59 -2.19 4.71
CA TYR A 326 26.52 -3.54 5.25
C TYR A 326 27.89 -4.23 5.31
N VAL A 327 28.69 -4.14 4.24
CA VAL A 327 30.08 -4.66 4.26
C VAL A 327 30.90 -3.99 5.36
N LEU A 328 30.82 -2.67 5.49
CA LEU A 328 31.54 -1.93 6.53
C LEU A 328 31.14 -2.36 7.95
N ARG A 329 29.86 -2.70 8.17
CA ARG A 329 29.34 -3.25 9.42
C ARG A 329 29.76 -4.70 9.67
N LEU A 330 29.96 -5.50 8.62
CA LEU A 330 30.41 -6.88 8.73
C LEU A 330 31.91 -6.98 9.06
N THR A 331 32.72 -6.04 8.61
CA THR A 331 34.17 -6.04 8.82
C THR A 331 34.59 -5.36 10.13
N ARG A 332 35.54 -5.97 10.85
CA ARG A 332 36.42 -5.28 11.83
C ARG A 332 37.75 -4.91 11.15
N GLU A 333 38.57 -4.03 11.74
CA GLU A 333 39.81 -3.51 11.11
C GLU A 333 40.66 -4.59 10.39
N LYS A 334 41.01 -5.69 11.07
CA LYS A 334 41.80 -6.79 10.47
C LYS A 334 41.13 -7.53 9.32
N GLN A 335 39.79 -7.63 9.32
CA GLN A 335 39.03 -8.26 8.23
C GLN A 335 38.74 -7.28 7.10
N ARG A 336 38.80 -5.98 7.37
CA ARG A 336 38.59 -4.95 6.38
C ARG A 336 39.75 -4.91 5.38
N GLU A 337 40.97 -5.11 5.85
CA GLU A 337 42.18 -5.19 5.00
C GLU A 337 42.06 -6.21 3.87
N THR A 338 41.34 -7.33 4.08
CA THR A 338 41.19 -8.38 3.06
C THR A 338 40.18 -8.04 1.96
N VAL A 339 39.35 -7.00 2.14
CA VAL A 339 38.31 -6.57 1.20
C VAL A 339 38.37 -5.08 0.86
N GLU A 340 39.43 -4.37 1.24
CA GLU A 340 39.52 -2.91 1.09
C GLU A 340 39.49 -2.47 -0.38
N SER A 341 40.11 -3.23 -1.30
CA SER A 341 40.03 -2.95 -2.74
C SER A 341 38.59 -2.89 -3.25
N GLU A 342 37.75 -3.80 -2.77
CA GLU A 342 36.36 -3.90 -3.18
C GLU A 342 35.49 -2.83 -2.53
N ILE A 343 35.81 -2.46 -1.28
CA ILE A 343 35.21 -1.31 -0.59
C ILE A 343 35.48 -0.02 -1.36
N GLU A 344 36.71 0.19 -1.86
CA GLU A 344 37.06 1.35 -2.67
C GLU A 344 36.30 1.38 -4.00
N VAL A 345 36.16 0.25 -4.69
CA VAL A 345 35.32 0.14 -5.90
C VAL A 345 33.88 0.57 -5.61
N MET A 346 33.31 0.13 -4.48
CA MET A 346 31.95 0.51 -4.09
C MET A 346 31.85 1.99 -3.71
N ARG A 347 32.84 2.55 -3.00
CA ARG A 347 32.90 4.00 -2.69
C ARG A 347 32.93 4.84 -3.96
N GLU A 348 33.72 4.42 -4.94
CA GLU A 348 33.87 5.14 -6.20
C GLU A 348 32.59 5.07 -7.06
N ALA A 349 31.91 3.91 -7.05
CA ALA A 349 30.61 3.77 -7.68
C ALA A 349 29.56 4.74 -7.10
N VAL A 350 29.49 4.90 -5.77
CA VAL A 350 28.55 5.86 -5.13
C VAL A 350 28.80 7.29 -5.65
N LYS A 351 30.06 7.72 -5.73
CA LYS A 351 30.41 9.08 -6.21
C LYS A 351 29.95 9.31 -7.66
N HIS A 352 30.11 8.31 -8.52
CA HIS A 352 29.81 8.43 -9.95
C HIS A 352 28.32 8.29 -10.27
N VAL A 353 27.58 7.45 -9.53
CA VAL A 353 26.13 7.27 -9.72
C VAL A 353 25.37 8.60 -9.65
N HIS A 354 25.76 9.49 -8.75
CA HIS A 354 25.15 10.83 -8.65
C HIS A 354 25.34 11.67 -9.92
N ARG A 355 26.52 11.55 -10.56
CA ARG A 355 26.93 12.33 -11.74
C ARG A 355 26.52 11.69 -13.06
N ALA A 356 26.13 10.41 -13.05
CA ALA A 356 25.82 9.67 -14.25
C ALA A 356 24.79 10.39 -15.14
N SER A 357 24.96 10.36 -16.45
CA SER A 357 24.11 11.09 -17.39
C SER A 357 23.12 10.20 -18.15
N SER A 358 23.25 8.89 -18.00
CA SER A 358 22.44 7.89 -18.69
C SER A 358 22.19 6.63 -17.86
N LEU A 359 21.18 5.85 -18.25
CA LEU A 359 20.90 4.55 -17.63
C LEU A 359 22.01 3.52 -17.88
N ASP A 360 22.72 3.60 -19.00
CA ASP A 360 23.80 2.66 -19.33
C ASP A 360 25.04 2.90 -18.48
N GLU A 361 25.38 4.15 -18.23
CA GLU A 361 26.44 4.52 -17.28
C GLU A 361 26.09 4.01 -15.86
N LEU A 362 24.83 4.20 -15.43
CA LEU A 362 24.35 3.68 -14.14
C LEU A 362 24.48 2.16 -14.03
N ARG A 363 24.14 1.41 -15.09
CA ARG A 363 24.29 -0.05 -15.14
C ARG A 363 25.74 -0.49 -15.03
N GLY A 364 26.67 0.27 -15.63
CA GLY A 364 28.10 0.04 -15.50
C GLY A 364 28.57 0.10 -14.04
N TRP A 365 28.24 1.20 -13.35
CA TRP A 365 28.60 1.40 -11.94
C TRP A 365 27.89 0.43 -10.99
N GLU A 366 26.60 0.18 -11.20
CA GLU A 366 25.82 -0.81 -10.43
C GLU A 366 26.40 -2.22 -10.58
N GLY A 367 26.78 -2.62 -11.79
CA GLY A 367 27.39 -3.91 -12.06
C GLY A 367 28.77 -4.06 -11.42
N LEU A 368 29.60 -3.01 -11.45
CA LEU A 368 30.91 -2.96 -10.77
C LEU A 368 30.74 -3.12 -9.25
N ALA A 369 29.92 -2.28 -8.63
CA ALA A 369 29.65 -2.34 -7.20
C ALA A 369 29.03 -3.68 -6.77
N GLY A 370 28.11 -4.23 -7.57
CA GLY A 370 27.49 -5.51 -7.30
C GLY A 370 28.48 -6.68 -7.30
N ARG A 371 29.46 -6.68 -8.24
CA ARG A 371 30.53 -7.69 -8.24
C ARG A 371 31.41 -7.57 -6.99
N ALA A 372 31.89 -6.36 -6.70
CA ALA A 372 32.69 -6.07 -5.51
C ALA A 372 31.96 -6.53 -4.23
N TYR A 373 30.67 -6.20 -4.09
CA TYR A 373 29.84 -6.62 -2.96
C TYR A 373 29.78 -8.13 -2.76
N PHE A 374 29.50 -8.91 -3.82
CA PHE A 374 29.43 -10.37 -3.69
C PHE A 374 30.82 -11.01 -3.46
N THR A 375 31.90 -10.41 -3.95
CA THR A 375 33.27 -10.79 -3.59
C THR A 375 33.53 -10.57 -2.10
N CYS A 376 33.13 -9.42 -1.55
CA CYS A 376 33.20 -9.15 -0.11
C CYS A 376 32.41 -10.19 0.68
N LEU A 377 31.16 -10.45 0.33
CA LEU A 377 30.34 -11.45 1.03
C LEU A 377 31.00 -12.83 0.99
N GLY A 378 31.45 -13.28 -0.18
CA GLY A 378 32.13 -14.57 -0.31
C GLY A 378 33.38 -14.68 0.56
N THR A 379 34.18 -13.62 0.63
CA THR A 379 35.38 -13.56 1.48
C THR A 379 35.03 -13.58 2.96
N LEU A 380 33.99 -12.83 3.36
CA LEU A 380 33.59 -12.65 4.76
C LEU A 380 32.76 -13.81 5.31
N THR A 381 32.10 -14.61 4.45
CA THR A 381 31.29 -15.77 4.82
C THR A 381 31.90 -17.10 4.40
N ARG A 382 33.19 -17.13 4.06
CA ARG A 382 33.92 -18.37 3.79
C ARG A 382 33.99 -19.20 5.07
N ASP A 383 33.02 -20.10 5.23
CA ASP A 383 33.14 -21.28 6.09
C ASP A 383 34.06 -22.27 5.35
N ASP A 384 34.81 -23.07 6.09
CA ASP A 384 35.75 -24.10 5.60
C ASP A 384 35.06 -25.31 4.93
N GLY A 385 33.83 -25.15 4.41
CA GLY A 385 32.97 -26.24 3.91
C GLY A 385 32.02 -25.89 2.75
N GLN A 386 30.98 -26.72 2.59
CA GLN A 386 30.08 -26.77 1.41
C GLN A 386 29.06 -25.62 1.30
N LEU A 387 29.04 -24.67 2.25
CA LEU A 387 28.13 -23.51 2.26
C LEU A 387 28.80 -22.21 1.77
N ALA A 388 30.04 -22.30 1.28
CA ALA A 388 30.80 -21.14 0.82
C ALA A 388 30.10 -20.41 -0.35
N LEU A 389 30.03 -19.09 -0.24
CA LEU A 389 29.47 -18.23 -1.29
C LEU A 389 30.58 -17.85 -2.29
N ASP A 390 30.64 -18.53 -3.42
CA ASP A 390 31.55 -18.19 -4.53
C ASP A 390 30.84 -17.29 -5.56
N GLY A 391 30.62 -16.05 -5.13
CA GLY A 391 29.89 -15.06 -5.91
C GLY A 391 28.41 -15.40 -6.14
N ARG A 392 27.74 -14.55 -6.93
CA ARG A 392 26.32 -14.73 -7.27
C ARG A 392 26.18 -15.52 -8.56
N ASN A 393 25.71 -16.76 -8.47
CA ASN A 393 25.28 -17.55 -9.65
C ASN A 393 23.76 -17.74 -9.66
N ARG A 394 23.14 -17.61 -10.83
CA ARG A 394 21.68 -17.57 -10.98
C ARG A 394 21.20 -18.69 -11.91
N ARG A 395 20.03 -19.24 -11.58
CA ARG A 395 19.08 -19.96 -12.46
C ARG A 395 19.74 -20.99 -13.41
N PRO A 396 19.92 -22.25 -12.95
CA PRO A 396 19.71 -22.75 -11.59
C PRO A 396 20.87 -22.38 -10.65
N PRO A 397 20.60 -22.17 -9.35
CA PRO A 397 21.66 -22.09 -8.34
C PRO A 397 22.50 -23.35 -8.33
N ARG A 398 23.80 -23.21 -8.05
CA ARG A 398 24.75 -24.34 -8.07
C ARG A 398 25.25 -24.73 -6.69
N ASP A 399 24.97 -23.91 -5.69
CA ASP A 399 25.39 -24.06 -4.31
C ASP A 399 24.25 -23.66 -3.34
N PRO A 400 24.32 -24.13 -2.08
CA PRO A 400 23.33 -23.83 -1.05
C PRO A 400 23.08 -22.33 -0.79
N ALA A 401 24.13 -21.50 -0.74
CA ALA A 401 23.99 -20.08 -0.42
C ALA A 401 23.23 -19.34 -1.53
N ASN A 402 23.53 -19.64 -2.79
CA ASN A 402 22.80 -19.11 -3.94
C ASN A 402 21.38 -19.68 -4.05
N ALA A 403 21.11 -20.91 -3.58
CA ALA A 403 19.77 -21.46 -3.49
C ALA A 403 18.91 -20.67 -2.48
N LEU A 404 19.45 -20.41 -1.28
CA LEU A 404 18.82 -19.56 -0.25
C LEU A 404 18.54 -18.14 -0.75
N LEU A 405 19.56 -17.46 -1.30
CA LEU A 405 19.40 -16.11 -1.85
C LEU A 405 18.35 -16.08 -2.95
N SER A 406 18.38 -17.03 -3.89
CA SER A 406 17.41 -17.07 -4.99
C SER A 406 15.98 -17.25 -4.48
N PHE A 407 15.80 -18.07 -3.44
CA PHE A 407 14.50 -18.29 -2.80
C PHE A 407 14.01 -17.04 -2.05
N TRP A 408 14.85 -16.43 -1.19
CA TRP A 408 14.48 -15.21 -0.47
C TRP A 408 14.23 -14.02 -1.40
N TYR A 409 15.01 -13.88 -2.48
CA TYR A 409 14.73 -12.86 -3.49
C TYR A 409 13.40 -13.11 -4.20
N ALA A 410 12.95 -14.35 -4.36
CA ALA A 410 11.62 -14.65 -4.90
C ALA A 410 10.49 -14.26 -3.93
N LEU A 411 10.68 -14.46 -2.61
CA LEU A 411 9.74 -14.00 -1.58
C LEU A 411 9.69 -12.47 -1.50
N LEU A 412 10.84 -11.80 -1.54
CA LEU A 412 10.92 -10.35 -1.58
C LEU A 412 10.28 -9.77 -2.84
N TYR A 413 10.53 -10.41 -3.99
CA TYR A 413 9.88 -10.03 -5.24
C TYR A 413 8.35 -10.15 -5.13
N ARG A 414 7.83 -11.24 -4.52
CA ARG A 414 6.39 -11.39 -4.23
C ARG A 414 5.86 -10.25 -3.37
N ASP A 415 6.56 -9.89 -2.30
CA ASP A 415 6.15 -8.80 -1.40
C ASP A 415 6.13 -7.45 -2.11
N CYS A 416 7.10 -7.19 -2.99
CA CYS A 416 7.12 -6.00 -3.84
C CYS A 416 5.94 -5.99 -4.81
N VAL A 417 5.66 -7.10 -5.51
CA VAL A 417 4.48 -7.21 -6.40
C VAL A 417 3.19 -6.95 -5.63
N ARG A 418 3.01 -7.56 -4.46
CA ARG A 418 1.84 -7.33 -3.61
C ARG A 418 1.71 -5.86 -3.22
N ALA A 419 2.79 -5.23 -2.78
CA ALA A 419 2.78 -3.82 -2.39
C ALA A 419 2.44 -2.88 -3.57
N ILE A 420 3.00 -3.12 -4.75
CA ILE A 420 2.67 -2.41 -5.99
C ILE A 420 1.16 -2.50 -6.29
N LEU A 421 0.61 -3.71 -6.24
CA LEU A 421 -0.81 -3.96 -6.50
C LEU A 421 -1.72 -3.30 -5.45
N VAL A 422 -1.37 -3.40 -4.16
CA VAL A 422 -2.13 -2.75 -3.06
C VAL A 422 -2.13 -1.22 -3.20
N VAL A 423 -1.01 -0.63 -3.64
CA VAL A 423 -0.93 0.81 -3.93
C VAL A 423 -1.60 1.16 -5.27
N GLY A 424 -1.96 0.17 -6.08
CA GLY A 424 -2.71 0.37 -7.33
C GLY A 424 -1.84 0.75 -8.53
N LEU A 425 -0.53 0.53 -8.46
CA LEU A 425 0.39 0.71 -9.58
C LEU A 425 0.42 -0.55 -10.47
N ASP A 426 0.90 -0.40 -11.70
CA ASP A 426 1.15 -1.52 -12.61
C ASP A 426 2.58 -2.07 -12.41
N PRO A 427 2.75 -3.34 -12.00
CA PRO A 427 4.07 -3.96 -11.84
C PRO A 427 4.91 -4.04 -13.13
N SER A 428 4.25 -4.03 -14.28
CA SER A 428 4.87 -4.19 -15.60
C SER A 428 5.63 -2.94 -16.05
N ILE A 429 5.34 -1.78 -15.45
CA ILE A 429 5.92 -0.49 -15.82
C ILE A 429 6.96 -0.09 -14.76
N GLY A 430 8.21 -0.52 -14.98
CA GLY A 430 9.38 -0.10 -14.20
C GLY A 430 10.15 1.04 -14.85
N PHE A 431 11.19 1.53 -14.17
CA PHE A 431 12.01 2.66 -14.62
C PHE A 431 13.48 2.31 -14.85
N TYR A 432 14.02 1.25 -14.23
CA TYR A 432 15.45 0.95 -14.34
C TYR A 432 15.73 -0.40 -15.00
N HIS A 433 15.15 -1.47 -14.46
CA HIS A 433 15.26 -2.80 -15.05
C HIS A 433 14.42 -2.92 -16.30
N GLN A 434 14.97 -3.56 -17.33
CA GLN A 434 14.23 -3.87 -18.55
C GLN A 434 13.58 -5.25 -18.42
N PRO A 435 12.36 -5.45 -18.97
CA PRO A 435 11.73 -6.76 -19.01
C PRO A 435 12.50 -7.68 -19.95
N ARG A 436 13.49 -8.42 -19.42
CA ARG A 436 14.19 -9.48 -20.17
C ARG A 436 13.49 -10.84 -20.07
N SER A 437 12.39 -10.92 -19.33
CA SER A 437 11.59 -12.13 -19.07
C SER A 437 10.16 -11.76 -18.67
N SER A 438 9.34 -12.75 -18.27
CA SER A 438 8.01 -12.55 -17.67
C SER A 438 8.00 -11.90 -16.28
N ALA A 439 9.10 -11.22 -15.89
CA ALA A 439 9.24 -10.60 -14.58
C ALA A 439 8.83 -9.13 -14.68
N TYR A 440 8.06 -8.68 -13.70
CA TYR A 440 7.59 -7.32 -13.51
C TYR A 440 8.77 -6.40 -13.19
N PRO A 441 9.13 -5.49 -14.12
CA PRO A 441 10.27 -4.59 -13.96
C PRO A 441 10.20 -3.72 -12.71
N LEU A 442 9.02 -3.19 -12.37
CA LEU A 442 8.87 -2.32 -11.21
C LEU A 442 9.15 -3.06 -9.90
N ALA A 443 8.78 -4.34 -9.82
CA ALA A 443 9.10 -5.17 -8.65
C ALA A 443 10.61 -5.47 -8.55
N LEU A 444 11.30 -5.64 -9.69
CA LEU A 444 12.76 -5.76 -9.73
C LEU A 444 13.44 -4.46 -9.30
N ASP A 445 12.90 -3.31 -9.69
CA ASP A 445 13.41 -2.01 -9.25
C ASP A 445 13.26 -1.87 -7.73
N LEU A 446 12.04 -2.03 -7.22
CA LEU A 446 11.75 -1.81 -5.80
C LEU A 446 12.50 -2.76 -4.86
N MET A 447 12.67 -4.02 -5.25
CA MET A 447 13.33 -4.99 -4.37
C MET A 447 14.79 -4.61 -4.06
N GLU A 448 15.49 -3.87 -4.95
CA GLU A 448 16.90 -3.51 -4.75
C GLU A 448 17.15 -2.73 -3.45
N MET A 449 16.18 -1.95 -2.97
CA MET A 449 16.27 -1.23 -1.68
C MET A 449 16.29 -2.17 -0.47
N PHE A 450 15.76 -3.38 -0.62
CA PHE A 450 15.48 -4.29 0.49
C PHE A 450 16.30 -5.58 0.46
N ARG A 451 16.98 -5.89 -0.65
CA ARG A 451 17.79 -7.14 -0.79
C ARG A 451 18.77 -7.32 0.37
N VAL A 452 19.47 -6.26 0.73
CA VAL A 452 20.46 -6.32 1.82
C VAL A 452 19.76 -6.61 3.15
N THR A 453 18.73 -5.84 3.51
CA THR A 453 18.09 -5.90 4.82
C THR A 453 17.25 -7.16 5.04
N LEU A 454 16.53 -7.61 4.02
CA LEU A 454 15.57 -8.72 4.08
C LEU A 454 16.09 -10.04 3.53
N CYS A 455 17.25 -10.09 2.86
CA CYS A 455 17.78 -11.34 2.31
C CYS A 455 19.25 -11.54 2.69
N ASP A 456 20.14 -10.63 2.30
CA ASP A 456 21.58 -10.84 2.44
C ASP A 456 21.99 -10.90 3.92
N MET A 457 21.42 -10.04 4.76
CA MET A 457 21.62 -10.07 6.21
C MET A 457 21.14 -11.38 6.85
N ILE A 458 20.03 -11.95 6.35
CA ILE A 458 19.53 -13.24 6.83
C ILE A 458 20.50 -14.34 6.43
N LEU A 459 20.98 -14.34 5.18
CA LEU A 459 21.97 -15.30 4.70
C LEU A 459 23.19 -15.31 5.62
N VAL A 460 23.91 -14.20 5.68
CA VAL A 460 25.16 -14.09 6.44
C VAL A 460 24.94 -14.46 7.91
N GLY A 461 23.87 -13.92 8.52
CA GLY A 461 23.56 -14.20 9.92
C GLY A 461 23.24 -15.68 10.18
N SER A 462 22.53 -16.35 9.26
CA SER A 462 22.17 -17.76 9.40
C SER A 462 23.35 -18.71 9.12
N LEU A 463 24.25 -18.34 8.20
CA LEU A 463 25.50 -19.05 7.96
C LEU A 463 26.43 -18.96 9.18
N HIS A 464 26.65 -17.76 9.73
CA HIS A 464 27.49 -17.58 10.92
C HIS A 464 26.96 -18.32 12.16
N ARG A 465 25.63 -18.47 12.26
CA ARG A 465 24.98 -19.27 13.32
C ARG A 465 24.93 -20.76 13.02
N ARG A 466 25.53 -21.22 11.90
CA ARG A 466 25.53 -22.62 11.44
C ARG A 466 24.14 -23.25 11.46
N GLN A 467 23.16 -22.47 11.01
CA GLN A 467 21.76 -22.89 11.08
C GLN A 467 21.43 -23.96 10.05
N TRP A 468 22.28 -24.24 9.06
CA TRP A 468 21.93 -25.05 7.89
C TRP A 468 22.68 -26.39 7.83
N SER A 469 21.98 -27.48 7.53
CA SER A 469 22.52 -28.80 7.23
C SER A 469 22.45 -29.06 5.73
N VAL A 470 23.59 -29.33 5.09
CA VAL A 470 23.62 -29.53 3.63
C VAL A 470 22.82 -30.77 3.21
N GLY A 471 22.81 -31.83 4.02
CA GLY A 471 22.10 -33.08 3.72
C GLY A 471 20.59 -32.98 3.90
N ASP A 472 20.13 -32.18 4.87
CA ASP A 472 18.70 -32.12 5.24
C ASP A 472 17.99 -30.93 4.60
N ASP A 473 18.66 -29.78 4.48
CA ASP A 473 18.03 -28.53 4.03
C ASP A 473 18.14 -28.33 2.51
N PHE A 474 18.95 -29.13 1.81
CA PHE A 474 19.23 -28.95 0.38
C PHE A 474 19.14 -30.26 -0.40
N VAL A 475 18.80 -30.11 -1.69
CA VAL A 475 18.79 -31.19 -2.67
C VAL A 475 19.72 -30.80 -3.80
N GLN A 476 20.79 -31.58 -3.99
CA GLN A 476 21.72 -31.42 -5.10
C GLN A 476 21.38 -32.44 -6.19
N ALA A 477 21.10 -31.99 -7.42
CA ALA A 477 21.04 -32.85 -8.59
C ALA A 477 22.04 -32.37 -9.65
N GLY A 478 23.12 -33.13 -9.83
CA GLY A 478 24.25 -32.73 -10.66
C GLY A 478 24.86 -31.42 -10.18
N LYS A 479 24.91 -30.41 -11.07
CA LYS A 479 25.43 -29.07 -10.75
C LYS A 479 24.39 -28.11 -10.16
N GLN A 480 23.15 -28.58 -9.94
CA GLN A 480 22.03 -27.74 -9.53
C GLN A 480 21.68 -28.01 -8.06
N CYS A 481 21.41 -26.93 -7.32
CA CYS A 481 21.08 -26.96 -5.90
C CYS A 481 19.71 -26.31 -5.66
N TRP A 482 18.85 -26.97 -4.89
CA TRP A 482 17.57 -26.43 -4.42
C TRP A 482 17.40 -26.65 -2.92
N LEU A 483 16.43 -25.96 -2.33
CA LEU A 483 15.98 -26.23 -0.97
C LEU A 483 15.12 -27.50 -0.94
N SER A 484 15.37 -28.37 0.03
CA SER A 484 14.46 -29.43 0.42
C SER A 484 13.15 -28.84 0.97
N PRO A 485 12.08 -29.64 1.17
CA PRO A 485 10.88 -29.19 1.86
C PRO A 485 11.17 -28.57 3.25
N GLU A 486 12.06 -29.20 4.02
CA GLU A 486 12.49 -28.79 5.36
C GLU A 486 13.27 -27.47 5.29
N GLY A 487 14.26 -27.40 4.40
CA GLY A 487 15.05 -26.18 4.18
C GLY A 487 14.19 -25.02 3.70
N ARG A 488 13.16 -25.29 2.88
CA ARG A 488 12.20 -24.28 2.43
C ARG A 488 11.36 -23.74 3.59
N LYS A 489 10.80 -24.61 4.43
CA LYS A 489 10.02 -24.19 5.60
C LYS A 489 10.84 -23.28 6.51
N LYS A 490 12.07 -23.68 6.82
CA LYS A 490 13.03 -22.91 7.60
C LYS A 490 13.42 -21.58 6.97
N ALA A 491 13.62 -21.55 5.65
CA ALA A 491 13.91 -20.33 4.92
C ALA A 491 12.72 -19.35 4.95
N ILE A 492 11.48 -19.85 4.82
CA ILE A 492 10.26 -19.05 4.97
C ILE A 492 10.18 -18.46 6.38
N GLU A 493 10.36 -19.28 7.42
CA GLU A 493 10.31 -18.84 8.82
C GLU A 493 11.33 -17.73 9.12
N LEU A 494 12.58 -17.88 8.63
CA LEU A 494 13.61 -16.85 8.78
C LEU A 494 13.24 -15.53 8.09
N TYR A 495 12.70 -15.61 6.88
CA TYR A 495 12.30 -14.45 6.09
C TYR A 495 11.09 -13.73 6.70
N GLU A 496 10.03 -14.46 7.02
CA GLU A 496 8.79 -13.91 7.58
C GLU A 496 9.05 -13.27 8.95
N ARG A 497 9.90 -13.88 9.80
CA ARG A 497 10.33 -13.24 11.05
C ARG A 497 11.09 -11.95 10.79
N ARG A 498 12.06 -11.95 9.86
CA ARG A 498 12.83 -10.75 9.52
C ARG A 498 11.93 -9.63 8.96
N LYS A 499 10.87 -9.99 8.25
CA LYS A 499 9.88 -9.03 7.71
C LYS A 499 9.13 -8.27 8.80
N GLN A 500 8.97 -8.87 9.98
CA GLN A 500 8.34 -8.24 11.15
C GLN A 500 9.31 -7.35 11.96
N ASP A 501 10.62 -7.42 11.71
CA ASP A 501 11.59 -6.55 12.40
C ASP A 501 11.29 -5.09 12.09
N LYS A 502 11.36 -4.25 13.13
CA LYS A 502 11.11 -2.81 13.02
C LYS A 502 12.38 -2.03 12.73
N TRP A 503 12.27 -1.07 11.83
CA TRP A 503 13.34 -0.17 11.45
C TRP A 503 12.86 1.29 11.45
N LYS A 504 13.65 2.19 12.03
CA LYS A 504 13.39 3.62 12.03
C LYS A 504 13.78 4.21 10.68
N HIS A 505 12.79 4.66 9.91
CA HIS A 505 13.05 5.27 8.62
C HIS A 505 13.92 6.54 8.80
N PRO A 506 15.08 6.65 8.13
CA PRO A 506 16.10 7.64 8.49
C PRO A 506 15.70 9.09 8.23
N VAL A 507 14.77 9.33 7.30
CA VAL A 507 14.24 10.67 6.95
C VAL A 507 12.91 10.95 7.63
N ILE A 508 11.90 10.10 7.40
CA ILE A 508 10.56 10.23 7.98
C ILE A 508 10.55 10.16 9.52
N GLY A 509 11.50 9.45 10.14
CA GLY A 509 11.76 9.57 11.57
C GLY A 509 10.92 8.68 12.50
N TYR A 510 9.98 7.87 11.99
CA TYR A 510 9.29 6.84 12.78
C TYR A 510 9.68 5.42 12.37
N SER A 511 9.36 4.44 13.23
CA SER A 511 9.66 3.02 13.00
C SER A 511 8.49 2.27 12.36
N LEU A 512 8.80 1.40 11.41
CA LEU A 512 7.89 0.48 10.72
C LEU A 512 8.47 -0.93 10.70
N SER A 513 7.62 -1.96 10.63
CA SER A 513 8.07 -3.28 10.17
C SER A 513 8.58 -3.19 8.73
N TYR A 514 9.47 -4.09 8.32
CA TYR A 514 9.90 -4.14 6.92
C TYR A 514 8.73 -4.41 5.97
N ASP A 515 7.71 -5.17 6.41
CA ASP A 515 6.47 -5.37 5.63
C ASP A 515 5.80 -4.04 5.25
N ARG A 516 5.63 -3.15 6.24
CA ARG A 516 5.05 -1.82 6.02
C ARG A 516 6.02 -0.89 5.30
N ALA A 517 7.32 -1.02 5.52
CA ALA A 517 8.33 -0.22 4.82
C ALA A 517 8.31 -0.45 3.30
N ILE A 518 8.09 -1.69 2.84
CA ILE A 518 7.93 -1.99 1.40
C ILE A 518 6.73 -1.23 0.83
N GLU A 519 5.56 -1.30 1.47
CA GLU A 519 4.38 -0.56 1.00
C GLU A 519 4.59 0.96 1.04
N LEU A 520 5.22 1.46 2.09
CA LEU A 520 5.53 2.88 2.19
C LEU A 520 6.40 3.34 1.01
N GLU A 521 7.48 2.63 0.68
CA GLU A 521 8.34 3.01 -0.44
C GLU A 521 7.60 3.01 -1.79
N VAL A 522 6.64 2.11 -1.99
CA VAL A 522 5.77 2.15 -3.19
C VAL A 522 4.89 3.40 -3.21
N ARG A 523 4.34 3.81 -2.06
CA ARG A 523 3.55 5.05 -1.96
C ARG A 523 4.41 6.30 -2.14
N LEU A 524 5.63 6.30 -1.59
CA LEU A 524 6.59 7.39 -1.80
C LEU A 524 7.03 7.47 -3.25
N LEU A 525 7.19 6.33 -3.93
CA LEU A 525 7.46 6.28 -5.36
C LEU A 525 6.32 6.94 -6.16
N GLU A 526 5.06 6.63 -5.85
CA GLU A 526 3.91 7.27 -6.50
C GLU A 526 3.95 8.81 -6.34
N LYS A 527 4.42 9.31 -5.18
CA LYS A 527 4.54 10.75 -4.92
C LYS A 527 5.54 11.46 -5.84
N GLU A 528 6.54 10.75 -6.37
CA GLU A 528 7.55 11.35 -7.26
C GLU A 528 6.94 11.90 -8.56
N TRP A 529 5.81 11.35 -9.03
CA TRP A 529 5.08 11.84 -10.21
C TRP A 529 3.66 12.35 -9.90
N SER A 530 3.28 12.44 -8.62
CA SER A 530 1.98 12.98 -8.19
C SER A 530 2.08 14.28 -7.39
N GLY A 531 3.19 15.00 -7.54
CA GLY A 531 3.34 16.38 -7.08
C GLY A 531 4.09 16.57 -5.75
N ALA A 532 4.68 15.51 -5.19
CA ALA A 532 5.45 15.59 -3.94
C ALA A 532 6.76 14.77 -3.99
N PRO A 533 7.67 15.07 -4.93
CA PRO A 533 8.91 14.31 -5.11
C PRO A 533 9.93 14.57 -3.99
N GLY A 534 10.71 13.56 -3.63
CA GLY A 534 11.91 13.74 -2.80
C GLY A 534 12.12 12.71 -1.69
N LEU A 535 11.19 11.78 -1.44
CA LEU A 535 11.30 10.82 -0.32
C LEU A 535 11.60 9.37 -0.73
N PHE A 536 11.26 8.97 -1.96
CA PHE A 536 11.50 7.60 -2.45
C PHE A 536 12.96 7.11 -2.32
N ALA A 537 13.21 5.86 -1.94
CA ALA A 537 14.56 5.29 -1.86
C ALA A 537 15.53 6.07 -0.93
N ARG A 538 14.99 6.67 0.13
CA ARG A 538 15.78 7.24 1.24
C ARG A 538 15.86 6.33 2.45
N ASN A 539 15.13 5.21 2.48
CA ASN A 539 15.31 4.17 3.48
C ASN A 539 16.65 3.45 3.29
N ARG A 540 17.69 3.95 3.95
CA ARG A 540 19.05 3.41 3.90
C ARG A 540 19.45 2.84 5.25
N ILE A 541 20.19 1.74 5.21
CA ILE A 541 20.86 1.18 6.38
C ILE A 541 21.77 2.26 6.98
N ARG A 542 21.73 2.52 8.30
CA ARG A 542 22.54 3.60 8.90
C ARG A 542 24.03 3.30 8.97
#